data_AF-A0A437QFG2-F1
#
_entry.id   AF-A0A437QFG2-F1
#
_cell.length_a   1.000
_cell.length_b   1.000
_cell.length_c   1.000
_cell.angle_alpha   90.00
_cell.angle_beta   90.00
_cell.angle_gamma   90.00
#
_symmetry.space_group_name_H-M   'P 1'
#
loop_
_entity.id
_entity.type
_entity.pdbx_description
1 polymer ?
#
loop_
_entity_poly.entity_id
_entity_poly.type
_entity_poly.pdbx_seq_one_letter_code
_entity_poly.pdbx_strand_id
1 'polypeptide(L)'
;MVVRPKIKANESLQSYMTRICRANHWRYLGFKAHVTKYVAPLNSTKLNDRKAISTFLAKKTGFSEVSKLVDVWLLVNRHRSYFDMSRIKICPICYEDGCEAPAYWSFNSYLCCVQHECLMVDSCHSCNQRYTNEGLIDLQCDYCHTPIRDNKPKQVEATDYYSRKIYDLFASKNMEPEDYLSCVTTEITQSELELTLMKSLVSNFSNDLSTSKRHARRHSAIELLYQKQLLCGTISRNERMLNAEVARAVTELYRRGESDLGRIIQTVRPLLEDPRAAFLRKALQAFILSCPPELDQLRVGVRLLEQLFCAEKGYYEALLRTNFSSDMIIAPGTPAILARSAIKLIKS
;
A
#
# COMPACT_ATOMS: atom_id res chain seq x y z
N MET A 1 33.27 -26.34 -1.30
CA MET A 1 32.28 -26.66 -0.25
C MET A 1 31.42 -25.43 -0.06
N VAL A 2 30.08 -25.54 -0.08
CA VAL A 2 29.19 -24.37 0.09
C VAL A 2 28.99 -24.14 1.59
N VAL A 3 29.33 -22.95 2.08
CA VAL A 3 29.00 -22.48 3.44
C VAL A 3 27.50 -22.21 3.49
N ARG A 4 26.82 -22.71 4.52
CA ARG A 4 25.36 -22.79 4.56
C ARG A 4 24.85 -21.99 5.75
N PRO A 5 24.43 -20.73 5.57
CA PRO A 5 23.89 -19.95 6.68
C PRO A 5 22.63 -20.64 7.22
N LYS A 6 22.44 -20.62 8.54
CA LYS A 6 21.18 -21.10 9.15
C LYS A 6 20.03 -20.19 8.70
N ILE A 7 18.91 -20.82 8.35
CA ILE A 7 17.66 -20.12 8.05
C ILE A 7 17.18 -19.43 9.32
N LYS A 8 16.76 -18.17 9.18
CA LYS A 8 16.18 -17.38 10.27
C LYS A 8 14.66 -17.32 10.15
N ALA A 9 14.00 -17.17 11.28
CA ALA A 9 12.55 -17.04 11.32
C ALA A 9 12.10 -15.76 10.59
N ASN A 10 11.00 -15.85 9.84
CA ASN A 10 10.42 -14.75 9.04
C ASN A 10 11.35 -14.15 7.97
N GLU A 11 12.47 -14.81 7.68
CA GLU A 11 13.38 -14.42 6.61
C GLU A 11 12.71 -14.61 5.23
N SER A 12 12.95 -13.65 4.33
CA SER A 12 12.54 -13.83 2.93
C SER A 12 13.49 -14.77 2.19
N LEU A 13 12.99 -15.47 1.17
CA LEU A 13 13.83 -16.27 0.28
C LEU A 13 14.95 -15.42 -0.35
N GLN A 14 14.66 -14.15 -0.66
CA GLN A 14 15.59 -13.18 -1.22
C GLN A 14 16.73 -12.86 -0.25
N SER A 15 16.42 -12.57 1.02
CA SER A 15 17.41 -12.36 2.08
C SER A 15 18.31 -13.58 2.25
N TYR A 16 17.71 -14.77 2.28
CA TYR A 16 18.45 -16.01 2.45
C TYR A 16 19.44 -16.24 1.30
N MET A 17 19.04 -15.97 0.04
CA MET A 17 19.94 -16.02 -1.12
C MET A 17 21.10 -15.03 -1.01
N THR A 18 20.84 -13.80 -0.55
CA THR A 18 21.89 -12.79 -0.29
C THR A 18 22.89 -13.29 0.76
N ARG A 19 22.41 -13.89 1.86
CA ARG A 19 23.29 -14.49 2.89
C ARG A 19 24.07 -15.69 2.40
N ILE A 20 23.50 -16.55 1.54
CA ILE A 20 24.26 -17.62 0.88
C ILE A 20 25.40 -17.03 0.06
N CYS A 21 25.10 -16.01 -0.76
CA CYS A 21 26.12 -15.38 -1.59
C CYS A 21 27.25 -14.78 -0.73
N ARG A 22 26.91 -14.05 0.33
CA ARG A 22 27.86 -13.49 1.29
C ARG A 22 28.74 -14.56 1.93
N ALA A 23 28.13 -15.62 2.46
CA ALA A 23 28.86 -16.70 3.15
C ALA A 23 29.82 -17.46 2.23
N ASN A 24 29.66 -17.36 0.91
CA ASN A 24 30.47 -18.06 -0.09
C ASN A 24 31.30 -17.10 -0.96
N HIS A 25 31.33 -15.81 -0.65
CA HIS A 25 31.99 -14.78 -1.46
C HIS A 25 31.57 -14.80 -2.94
N TRP A 26 30.28 -15.06 -3.18
CA TRP A 26 29.69 -15.02 -4.52
C TRP A 26 29.10 -13.65 -4.80
N ARG A 27 29.28 -13.18 -6.03
CA ARG A 27 28.50 -12.05 -6.55
C ARG A 27 27.07 -12.48 -6.80
N TYR A 28 26.10 -11.64 -6.43
CA TYR A 28 24.68 -11.91 -6.65
C TYR A 28 24.36 -12.10 -8.14
N LEU A 29 24.98 -11.31 -9.02
CA LEU A 29 24.80 -11.45 -10.47
C LEU A 29 25.30 -12.80 -11.01
N GLY A 30 26.45 -13.28 -10.50
CA GLY A 30 26.98 -14.60 -10.86
C GLY A 30 26.09 -15.73 -10.36
N PHE A 31 25.63 -15.64 -9.11
CA PHE A 31 24.66 -16.58 -8.55
C PHE A 31 23.34 -16.58 -9.34
N LYS A 32 22.80 -15.41 -9.67
CA LYS A 32 21.61 -15.25 -10.50
C LYS A 32 21.76 -15.90 -11.87
N ALA A 33 22.89 -15.67 -12.55
CA ALA A 33 23.17 -16.29 -13.85
C ALA A 33 23.25 -17.81 -13.73
N HIS A 34 23.89 -18.33 -12.67
CA HIS A 34 23.95 -19.75 -12.40
C HIS A 34 22.56 -20.37 -12.20
N VAL A 35 21.73 -19.81 -11.31
CA VAL A 35 20.36 -20.32 -11.08
C VAL A 35 19.52 -20.24 -12.36
N THR A 36 19.65 -19.14 -13.11
CA THR A 36 18.92 -18.96 -14.38
C THR A 36 19.31 -19.99 -15.43
N LYS A 37 20.59 -20.34 -15.54
CA LYS A 37 21.09 -21.32 -16.51
C LYS A 37 20.62 -22.74 -16.21
N TYR A 38 20.53 -23.12 -14.93
CA TYR A 38 20.32 -24.52 -14.53
C TYR A 38 18.92 -24.82 -13.98
N VAL A 39 18.12 -23.80 -13.66
CA VAL A 39 16.84 -23.97 -12.96
C VAL A 39 15.73 -23.19 -13.66
N ALA A 40 15.69 -21.87 -13.45
CA ALA A 40 14.69 -20.97 -13.99
C ALA A 40 15.14 -19.51 -13.77
N PRO A 41 14.63 -18.53 -14.53
CA PRO A 41 14.96 -17.13 -14.29
C PRO A 41 14.72 -16.72 -12.84
N LEU A 42 15.76 -16.23 -12.14
CA LEU A 42 15.69 -15.94 -10.69
C LEU A 42 14.61 -14.92 -10.32
N ASN A 43 14.23 -14.04 -11.26
CA ASN A 43 13.19 -13.02 -11.09
C ASN A 43 11.84 -13.43 -11.71
N SER A 44 11.67 -14.69 -12.10
CA SER A 44 10.38 -15.19 -12.57
C SER A 44 9.35 -15.07 -11.46
N THR A 45 8.10 -14.77 -11.84
CA THR A 45 6.92 -14.73 -10.95
C THR A 45 6.02 -15.95 -11.14
N LYS A 46 6.41 -16.90 -12.00
CA LYS A 46 5.63 -18.12 -12.27
C LYS A 46 5.80 -19.13 -11.13
N LEU A 47 4.69 -19.71 -10.66
CA LEU A 47 4.67 -20.64 -9.53
C LEU A 47 5.66 -21.81 -9.69
N ASN A 48 5.69 -22.44 -10.88
CA ASN A 48 6.57 -23.59 -11.14
C ASN A 48 8.05 -23.20 -11.08
N ASP A 49 8.41 -22.04 -11.63
CA ASP A 49 9.78 -21.52 -11.58
C ASP A 49 10.20 -21.23 -10.13
N ARG A 50 9.32 -20.61 -9.34
CA ARG A 50 9.59 -20.34 -7.91
C ARG A 50 9.80 -21.63 -7.12
N LYS A 51 8.93 -22.64 -7.32
CA LYS A 51 9.08 -23.96 -6.69
C LYS A 51 10.39 -24.63 -7.08
N ALA A 52 10.76 -24.58 -8.37
CA ALA A 52 12.02 -25.15 -8.86
C ALA A 52 13.24 -24.47 -8.22
N ILE A 53 13.24 -23.14 -8.09
CA ILE A 53 14.29 -22.37 -7.41
C ILE A 53 14.39 -22.78 -5.94
N SER A 54 13.27 -22.83 -5.23
CA SER A 54 13.24 -23.25 -3.82
C SER A 54 13.79 -24.66 -3.63
N THR A 55 13.36 -25.63 -4.45
CA THR A 55 13.85 -27.01 -4.41
C THR A 55 15.34 -27.10 -4.74
N PHE A 56 15.82 -26.34 -5.72
CA PHE A 56 17.24 -26.26 -6.04
C PHE A 56 18.06 -25.78 -4.85
N LEU A 57 17.62 -24.70 -4.18
CA LEU A 57 18.29 -24.14 -3.02
C LEU A 57 18.26 -25.11 -1.82
N ALA A 58 17.12 -25.75 -1.56
CA ALA A 58 17.00 -26.78 -0.53
C ALA A 58 18.00 -27.93 -0.78
N LYS A 59 18.08 -28.41 -2.02
CA LYS A 59 19.03 -29.48 -2.41
C LYS A 59 20.49 -29.04 -2.28
N LYS A 60 20.83 -27.82 -2.71
CA LYS A 60 22.22 -27.31 -2.67
C LYS A 60 22.69 -26.98 -1.26
N THR A 61 21.79 -26.54 -0.39
CA THR A 61 22.10 -26.19 1.00
C THR A 61 21.86 -27.35 1.97
N GLY A 62 21.10 -28.38 1.58
CA GLY A 62 20.70 -29.46 2.49
C GLY A 62 19.71 -29.03 3.58
N PHE A 63 19.11 -27.84 3.47
CA PHE A 63 18.05 -27.36 4.36
C PHE A 63 16.71 -27.50 3.67
N SER A 64 15.87 -28.42 4.14
CA SER A 64 14.52 -28.62 3.60
C SER A 64 13.61 -27.43 3.91
N GLU A 65 13.91 -26.68 4.97
CA GLU A 65 13.16 -25.52 5.44
C GLU A 65 13.22 -24.32 4.49
N VAL A 66 14.06 -24.36 3.44
CA VAL A 66 14.05 -23.35 2.38
C VAL A 66 12.67 -23.23 1.72
N SER A 67 11.91 -24.33 1.62
CA SER A 67 10.54 -24.31 1.09
C SER A 67 9.54 -23.55 1.98
N LYS A 68 9.90 -23.30 3.24
CA LYS A 68 9.09 -22.53 4.20
C LYS A 68 9.40 -21.04 4.18
N LEU A 69 10.46 -20.62 3.47
CA LEU A 69 10.78 -19.21 3.34
C LEU A 69 9.72 -18.51 2.48
N VAL A 70 9.29 -17.33 2.93
CA VAL A 70 8.34 -16.53 2.17
C VAL A 70 9.03 -15.99 0.91
N ASP A 71 8.47 -16.33 -0.25
CA ASP A 71 8.97 -15.87 -1.54
C ASP A 71 8.14 -14.70 -2.07
N VAL A 72 8.66 -13.49 -1.90
CA VAL A 72 7.99 -12.26 -2.34
C VAL A 72 7.70 -12.27 -3.85
N TRP A 73 8.56 -12.87 -4.68
CA TRP A 73 8.34 -12.92 -6.13
C TRP A 73 7.11 -13.76 -6.52
N LEU A 74 6.74 -14.74 -5.70
CA LEU A 74 5.53 -15.53 -5.91
C LEU A 74 4.27 -14.68 -5.67
N LEU A 75 4.30 -13.82 -4.65
CA LEU A 75 3.18 -12.97 -4.25
C LEU A 75 2.94 -11.81 -5.22
N VAL A 76 4.02 -11.28 -5.80
CA VAL A 76 4.00 -10.16 -6.76
C VAL A 76 3.11 -10.44 -7.98
N ASN A 77 2.95 -11.69 -8.41
CA ASN A 77 2.11 -12.00 -9.57
C ASN A 77 0.63 -11.60 -9.34
N ARG A 78 0.13 -11.81 -8.12
CA ARG A 78 -1.27 -11.51 -7.76
C ARG A 78 -1.44 -10.10 -7.20
N HIS A 79 -0.43 -9.62 -6.48
CA HIS A 79 -0.52 -8.42 -5.64
C HIS A 79 0.60 -7.42 -5.91
N ARG A 80 1.02 -7.27 -7.18
CA ARG A 80 2.16 -6.44 -7.59
C ARG A 80 2.15 -5.04 -6.98
N SER A 81 0.97 -4.41 -6.88
CA SER A 81 0.81 -3.05 -6.36
C SER A 81 1.09 -2.91 -4.86
N TYR A 82 1.17 -4.01 -4.10
CA TYR A 82 1.43 -3.98 -2.66
C TYR A 82 2.92 -4.08 -2.34
N PHE A 83 3.75 -4.48 -3.30
CA PHE A 83 5.18 -4.71 -3.09
C PHE A 83 6.04 -3.66 -3.80
N ASP A 84 7.10 -3.22 -3.11
CA ASP A 84 8.14 -2.35 -3.63
C ASP A 84 9.28 -3.20 -4.21
N MET A 85 9.10 -3.68 -5.43
CA MET A 85 10.13 -4.46 -6.12
C MET A 85 11.22 -3.57 -6.75
N SER A 86 11.12 -2.25 -6.59
CA SER A 86 12.01 -1.28 -7.21
C SER A 86 13.14 -0.80 -6.30
N ARG A 87 12.99 -1.05 -4.99
CA ARG A 87 13.91 -0.59 -3.93
C ARG A 87 14.14 -1.72 -2.95
N ILE A 88 15.38 -1.85 -2.49
CA ILE A 88 15.66 -2.68 -1.32
C ILE A 88 15.65 -1.76 -0.12
N LYS A 89 14.65 -1.93 0.75
CA LYS A 89 14.50 -1.16 1.97
C LYS A 89 15.07 -1.95 3.13
N ILE A 90 15.91 -1.31 3.93
CA ILE A 90 16.50 -1.91 5.12
C ILE A 90 16.37 -0.98 6.32
N CYS A 91 16.32 -1.55 7.52
CA CYS A 91 16.72 -0.85 8.72
C CYS A 91 18.21 -1.15 8.97
N PRO A 92 19.12 -0.16 8.94
CA PRO A 92 20.55 -0.40 9.11
C PRO A 92 20.88 -1.08 10.43
N ILE A 93 20.14 -0.76 11.50
CA ILE A 93 20.31 -1.33 12.83
C ILE A 93 19.94 -2.82 12.84
N CYS A 94 18.70 -3.19 12.43
CA CYS A 94 18.29 -4.60 12.30
C CYS A 94 19.22 -5.40 11.37
N TYR A 95 19.68 -4.77 10.28
CA TYR A 95 20.48 -5.46 9.27
C TYR A 95 21.92 -5.68 9.74
N GLU A 96 22.46 -4.83 10.62
CA GLU A 96 23.77 -5.05 11.24
C GLU A 96 23.74 -6.25 12.20
N ASP A 97 22.69 -6.38 13.02
CA ASP A 97 22.60 -7.42 14.05
C ASP A 97 22.54 -8.85 13.49
N GLY A 98 21.93 -9.02 12.32
CA GLY A 98 21.67 -10.36 11.80
C GLY A 98 21.85 -10.53 10.28
N CYS A 99 21.84 -9.42 9.56
CA CYS A 99 21.86 -9.36 8.10
C CYS A 99 20.73 -10.10 7.38
N GLU A 100 19.58 -10.29 8.03
CA GLU A 100 18.33 -10.74 7.44
C GLU A 100 17.42 -9.58 7.07
N ALA A 101 16.71 -9.73 5.96
CA ALA A 101 15.59 -8.87 5.59
C ALA A 101 14.31 -9.72 5.57
N PRO A 102 13.38 -9.49 6.52
CA PRO A 102 12.12 -10.22 6.52
C PRO A 102 11.26 -9.85 5.31
N ALA A 103 10.40 -10.76 4.88
CA ALA A 103 9.61 -10.59 3.65
C ALA A 103 8.70 -9.35 3.70
N TYR A 104 8.16 -9.00 4.86
CA TYR A 104 7.25 -7.87 5.00
C TYR A 104 7.92 -6.50 4.80
N TRP A 105 9.26 -6.41 4.81
CA TRP A 105 9.95 -5.17 4.42
C TRP A 105 9.74 -4.80 2.94
N SER A 106 9.32 -5.77 2.12
CA SER A 106 9.02 -5.54 0.71
C SER A 106 7.67 -4.85 0.46
N PHE A 107 6.79 -4.68 1.44
CA PHE A 107 5.51 -3.97 1.21
C PHE A 107 5.72 -2.48 0.94
N ASN A 108 4.98 -1.91 -0.01
CA ASN A 108 5.04 -0.47 -0.35
C ASN A 108 4.76 0.42 0.85
N SER A 109 3.85 -0.01 1.74
CA SER A 109 3.47 0.72 2.95
C SER A 109 4.32 0.38 4.18
N TYR A 110 5.34 -0.48 4.08
CA TYR A 110 6.33 -0.63 5.17
C TYR A 110 7.46 0.38 4.96
N LEU A 111 7.40 1.51 5.64
CA LEU A 111 8.30 2.66 5.46
C LEU A 111 9.10 3.03 6.72
N CYS A 112 8.72 2.48 7.86
CA CYS A 112 9.38 2.68 9.14
C CYS A 112 9.66 1.33 9.80
N CYS A 113 10.87 1.17 10.34
CA CYS A 113 11.20 0.05 11.22
C CYS A 113 10.49 0.27 12.55
N VAL A 114 9.63 -0.69 12.91
CA VAL A 114 8.88 -0.65 14.16
C VAL A 114 9.76 -0.89 15.38
N GLN A 115 10.78 -1.75 15.27
CA GLN A 115 11.65 -2.11 16.39
C GLN A 115 12.57 -0.95 16.81
N HIS A 116 13.04 -0.17 15.84
CA HIS A 116 14.01 0.91 16.04
C HIS A 116 13.43 2.30 15.81
N GLU A 117 12.12 2.39 15.60
CA GLU A 117 11.36 3.64 15.44
C GLU A 117 12.03 4.64 14.49
N CYS A 118 12.49 4.13 13.35
CA CYS A 118 13.25 4.90 12.37
C CYS A 118 12.73 4.68 10.96
N LEU A 119 12.96 5.63 10.05
CA LEU A 119 12.67 5.42 8.64
C LEU A 119 13.54 4.29 8.08
N MET A 120 12.94 3.47 7.22
CA MET A 120 13.69 2.54 6.39
C MET A 120 14.59 3.35 5.43
N VAL A 121 15.74 2.80 5.05
CA VAL A 121 16.63 3.40 4.05
C VAL A 121 16.68 2.53 2.81
N ASP A 122 16.72 3.17 1.64
CA ASP A 122 16.89 2.51 0.34
C ASP A 122 18.13 3.00 -0.43
N SER A 123 18.85 3.96 0.15
CA SER A 123 19.96 4.68 -0.48
C SER A 123 21.03 5.01 0.55
N CYS A 124 22.28 5.05 0.11
CA CYS A 124 23.44 5.39 0.93
C CYS A 124 23.43 6.88 1.31
N HIS A 125 23.64 7.21 2.58
CA HIS A 125 23.68 8.62 3.03
C HIS A 125 24.86 9.42 2.47
N SER A 126 25.99 8.79 2.15
CA SER A 126 27.19 9.48 1.66
C SER A 126 27.09 9.89 0.20
N CYS A 127 26.57 9.03 -0.67
CA CYS A 127 26.54 9.28 -2.13
C CYS A 127 25.13 9.25 -2.75
N ASN A 128 24.09 9.01 -1.95
CA ASN A 128 22.69 8.92 -2.37
C ASN A 128 22.38 7.85 -3.44
N GLN A 129 23.30 6.91 -3.67
CA GLN A 129 23.06 5.76 -4.55
C GLN A 129 22.22 4.70 -3.85
N ARG A 130 21.29 4.09 -4.59
CA ARG A 130 20.42 3.03 -4.07
C ARG A 130 21.21 1.78 -3.69
N TYR A 131 20.78 1.10 -2.65
CA TYR A 131 21.32 -0.20 -2.31
C TYR A 131 20.97 -1.24 -3.38
N THR A 132 21.95 -2.07 -3.73
CA THR A 132 21.77 -3.24 -4.58
C THR A 132 22.06 -4.51 -3.78
N ASN A 133 21.73 -5.68 -4.34
CA ASN A 133 22.08 -6.94 -3.69
C ASN A 133 23.60 -7.13 -3.52
N GLU A 134 24.43 -6.56 -4.40
CA GLU A 134 25.88 -6.62 -4.26
C GLU A 134 26.32 -5.83 -3.02
N GLY A 135 25.87 -4.59 -2.86
CA GLY A 135 26.20 -3.78 -1.69
C GLY A 135 25.66 -4.36 -0.38
N LEU A 136 24.50 -5.03 -0.42
CA LEU A 136 24.03 -5.78 0.74
C LEU A 136 24.94 -6.96 1.05
N ILE A 137 25.39 -7.74 0.05
CA ILE A 137 26.36 -8.83 0.26
C ILE A 137 27.63 -8.31 0.92
N ASP A 138 28.19 -7.22 0.40
CA ASP A 138 29.44 -6.63 0.87
C ASP A 138 29.28 -5.77 2.14
N LEU A 139 28.05 -5.59 2.63
CA LEU A 139 27.69 -4.75 3.78
C LEU A 139 28.11 -3.28 3.64
N GLN A 140 28.21 -2.77 2.41
CA GLN A 140 28.63 -1.42 2.09
C GLN A 140 27.97 -0.90 0.80
N CYS A 141 28.03 0.40 0.55
CA CYS A 141 27.56 0.97 -0.71
C CYS A 141 28.43 0.49 -1.90
N ASP A 142 27.81 0.03 -2.99
CA ASP A 142 28.50 -0.40 -4.21
C ASP A 142 29.31 0.72 -4.90
N TYR A 143 28.99 1.98 -4.60
CA TYR A 143 29.56 3.14 -5.29
C TYR A 143 30.63 3.85 -4.47
N CYS A 144 30.34 4.19 -3.21
CA CYS A 144 31.27 4.93 -2.35
C CYS A 144 31.89 4.10 -1.22
N HIS A 145 31.56 2.81 -1.15
CA HIS A 145 32.05 1.86 -0.15
C HIS A 145 31.78 2.25 1.31
N THR A 146 30.93 3.25 1.56
CA THR A 146 30.48 3.56 2.93
C THR A 146 29.75 2.33 3.50
N PRO A 147 30.17 1.82 4.68
CA PRO A 147 29.48 0.73 5.36
C PRO A 147 28.00 1.00 5.57
N ILE A 148 27.15 -0.03 5.46
CA ILE A 148 25.70 0.12 5.67
C ILE A 148 25.40 0.59 7.09
N ARG A 149 26.14 0.09 8.09
CA ARG A 149 26.00 0.48 9.50
C ARG A 149 26.20 1.97 9.77
N ASP A 150 26.95 2.66 8.91
CA ASP A 150 27.21 4.09 9.08
C ASP A 150 25.99 4.93 8.63
N ASN A 151 25.03 4.31 7.94
CA ASN A 151 23.78 4.95 7.58
C ASN A 151 22.86 5.07 8.80
N LYS A 152 22.96 6.20 9.50
CA LYS A 152 22.10 6.53 10.64
C LYS A 152 20.68 6.83 10.15
N PRO A 153 19.70 5.93 10.36
CA PRO A 153 18.35 6.17 9.88
C PRO A 153 17.72 7.34 10.65
N LYS A 154 16.91 8.14 9.96
CA LYS A 154 16.16 9.23 10.59
C LYS A 154 15.15 8.65 11.58
N GLN A 155 15.26 9.05 12.85
CA GLN A 155 14.31 8.69 13.89
C GLN A 155 12.94 9.32 13.61
N VAL A 156 11.88 8.61 13.97
CA VAL A 156 10.50 9.12 13.91
C VAL A 156 9.91 9.17 15.30
N GLU A 157 9.07 10.17 15.57
CA GLU A 157 8.40 10.31 16.88
C GLU A 157 7.41 9.18 17.14
N ALA A 158 6.79 8.65 16.08
CA ALA A 158 5.87 7.52 16.15
C ALA A 158 5.91 6.71 14.85
N THR A 159 5.81 5.39 14.96
CA THR A 159 5.57 4.56 13.77
C THR A 159 4.21 4.89 13.17
N ASP A 160 4.15 5.02 11.84
CA ASP A 160 2.87 5.16 11.17
C ASP A 160 2.00 3.89 11.31
N TYR A 161 0.69 4.08 11.14
CA TYR A 161 -0.32 3.02 11.28
C TYR A 161 -0.04 1.78 10.45
N TYR A 162 0.32 1.95 9.17
CA TYR A 162 0.42 0.85 8.23
C TYR A 162 1.71 0.05 8.45
N SER A 163 2.84 0.73 8.71
CA SER A 163 4.08 0.03 9.09
C SER A 163 3.90 -0.75 10.39
N ARG A 164 3.21 -0.17 11.39
CA ARG A 164 2.87 -0.86 12.65
C ARG A 164 1.99 -2.08 12.41
N LYS A 165 0.88 -1.91 11.68
CA LYS A 165 -0.05 -3.00 11.37
C LYS A 165 0.64 -4.15 10.63
N ILE A 166 1.47 -3.85 9.64
CA ILE A 166 2.27 -4.86 8.91
C ILE A 166 3.22 -5.60 9.86
N TYR A 167 3.93 -4.88 10.71
CA TYR A 167 4.83 -5.49 11.68
C TYR A 167 4.07 -6.42 12.64
N ASP A 168 2.97 -5.95 13.22
CA ASP A 168 2.19 -6.74 14.18
C ASP A 168 1.63 -8.02 13.54
N LEU A 169 1.25 -7.94 12.26
CA LEU A 169 0.76 -9.09 11.49
C LEU A 169 1.84 -10.14 11.22
N PHE A 170 3.06 -9.73 10.83
CA PHE A 170 4.06 -10.65 10.28
C PHE A 170 5.29 -10.88 11.17
N ALA A 171 5.70 -9.91 11.98
CA ALA A 171 6.91 -10.04 12.78
C ALA A 171 6.72 -10.90 14.03
N SER A 172 5.52 -10.86 14.61
CA SER A 172 5.17 -11.56 15.86
C SER A 172 4.88 -13.06 15.68
N LYS A 173 4.74 -13.53 14.44
CA LYS A 173 4.30 -14.89 14.12
C LYS A 173 5.34 -15.56 13.25
N ASN A 174 5.73 -16.79 13.59
CA ASN A 174 6.43 -17.67 12.65
C ASN A 174 5.38 -18.20 11.68
N MET A 175 5.14 -17.47 10.60
CA MET A 175 4.10 -17.81 9.64
C MET A 175 4.62 -18.77 8.59
N GLU A 176 3.88 -19.85 8.34
CA GLU A 176 4.09 -20.67 7.15
C GLU A 176 3.66 -19.87 5.89
N PRO A 177 4.21 -20.17 4.70
CA PRO A 177 3.95 -19.41 3.48
C PRO A 177 2.46 -19.26 3.11
N GLU A 178 1.65 -20.28 3.37
CA GLU A 178 0.21 -20.29 3.12
C GLU A 178 -0.53 -19.26 4.00
N ASP A 179 -0.18 -19.20 5.29
CA ASP A 179 -0.74 -18.22 6.21
C ASP A 179 -0.31 -16.81 5.84
N TYR A 180 0.95 -16.64 5.44
CA TYR A 180 1.46 -15.35 4.95
C TYR A 180 0.64 -14.88 3.74
N LEU A 181 0.39 -15.76 2.76
CA LEU A 181 -0.43 -15.44 1.58
C LEU A 181 -1.88 -15.12 1.96
N SER A 182 -2.45 -15.85 2.92
CA SER A 182 -3.79 -15.56 3.43
C SER A 182 -3.87 -14.15 4.01
N CYS A 183 -2.95 -13.78 4.91
CA CYS A 183 -2.87 -12.44 5.49
C CYS A 183 -2.63 -11.34 4.43
N VAL A 184 -1.83 -11.61 3.39
CA VAL A 184 -1.67 -10.67 2.28
C VAL A 184 -3.00 -10.44 1.57
N THR A 185 -3.74 -11.52 1.29
CA THR A 185 -4.98 -11.48 0.51
C THR A 185 -6.10 -10.77 1.27
N THR A 186 -6.17 -10.93 2.59
CA THR A 186 -7.23 -10.35 3.44
C THR A 186 -6.83 -9.00 4.02
N GLU A 187 -5.89 -9.00 4.96
CA GLU A 187 -5.53 -7.85 5.82
C GLU A 187 -4.72 -6.78 5.10
N ILE A 188 -3.74 -7.19 4.28
CA ILE A 188 -2.90 -6.23 3.55
C ILE A 188 -3.67 -5.62 2.39
N THR A 189 -4.43 -6.41 1.65
CA THR A 189 -5.36 -5.88 0.63
C THR A 189 -6.25 -4.79 1.21
N GLN A 190 -6.83 -4.99 2.40
CA GLN A 190 -7.65 -3.97 3.06
C GLN A 190 -6.86 -2.69 3.35
N SER A 191 -5.67 -2.84 3.93
CA SER A 191 -4.85 -1.71 4.36
C SER A 191 -4.31 -0.91 3.17
N GLU A 192 -3.92 -1.59 2.09
CA GLU A 192 -3.48 -0.97 0.84
C GLU A 192 -4.64 -0.29 0.10
N LEU A 193 -5.85 -0.85 0.18
CA LEU A 193 -7.05 -0.22 -0.34
C LEU A 193 -7.35 1.09 0.39
N GLU A 194 -7.37 1.04 1.72
CA GLU A 194 -7.55 2.21 2.59
C GLU A 194 -6.49 3.28 2.30
N LEU A 195 -5.22 2.90 2.22
CA LEU A 195 -4.13 3.82 1.92
C LEU A 195 -4.26 4.43 0.51
N THR A 196 -4.66 3.65 -0.48
CA THR A 196 -4.88 4.12 -1.85
C THR A 196 -6.04 5.11 -1.92
N LEU A 197 -7.12 4.83 -1.18
CA LEU A 197 -8.26 5.73 -1.01
C LEU A 197 -7.83 7.05 -0.39
N MET A 198 -7.14 7.00 0.75
CA MET A 198 -6.69 8.19 1.45
C MET A 198 -5.70 8.99 0.62
N LYS A 199 -4.77 8.33 -0.07
CA LYS A 199 -3.86 9.02 -1.02
C LYS A 199 -4.63 9.74 -2.11
N SER A 200 -5.71 9.16 -2.62
CA SER A 200 -6.56 9.82 -3.62
C SER A 200 -7.30 11.02 -3.03
N LEU A 201 -7.84 10.90 -1.81
CA LEU A 201 -8.50 11.99 -1.07
C LEU A 201 -7.54 13.10 -0.60
N VAL A 202 -6.27 12.79 -0.34
CA VAL A 202 -5.29 13.80 0.04
C VAL A 202 -4.68 14.45 -1.21
N SER A 203 -4.33 13.65 -2.23
CA SER A 203 -3.57 14.13 -3.41
C SER A 203 -4.42 14.87 -4.44
N ASN A 204 -5.68 14.49 -4.63
CA ASN A 204 -6.54 15.19 -5.60
C ASN A 204 -6.98 16.57 -5.08
N PHE A 205 -6.86 16.79 -3.77
CA PHE A 205 -7.51 17.90 -3.09
C PHE A 205 -6.53 18.82 -2.36
N SER A 206 -5.26 18.45 -2.25
CA SER A 206 -4.18 19.32 -1.79
C SER A 206 -3.43 19.89 -3.01
N ASN A 207 -3.62 21.17 -3.31
CA ASN A 207 -2.94 21.85 -4.44
C ASN A 207 -1.40 21.86 -4.30
N ASP A 208 -0.89 21.70 -3.08
CA ASP A 208 0.51 21.94 -2.72
C ASP A 208 1.51 20.83 -3.11
N LEU A 209 1.05 19.70 -3.65
CA LEU A 209 1.96 18.60 -4.01
C LEU A 209 2.12 18.43 -5.53
N SER A 210 1.68 19.41 -6.31
CA SER A 210 1.52 19.28 -7.76
C SER A 210 2.72 19.68 -8.63
N THR A 211 3.82 20.18 -8.06
CA THR A 211 4.92 20.79 -8.83
C THR A 211 5.96 19.82 -9.46
N SER A 212 5.75 18.50 -9.49
CA SER A 212 6.63 17.59 -10.29
C SER A 212 5.98 16.24 -10.63
N LYS A 213 4.95 16.24 -11.48
CA LYS A 213 4.05 15.07 -11.67
C LYS A 213 4.59 13.88 -12.47
N ARG A 214 5.79 13.92 -13.08
CA ARG A 214 6.34 12.76 -13.83
C ARG A 214 7.68 12.22 -13.35
N HIS A 215 8.60 13.05 -12.87
CA HIS A 215 9.89 12.57 -12.34
C HIS A 215 9.83 12.22 -10.83
N ALA A 216 9.03 12.93 -10.02
CA ALA A 216 8.93 12.63 -8.59
C ALA A 216 8.23 11.29 -8.26
N ARG A 217 7.41 10.76 -9.19
CA ARG A 217 6.61 9.53 -8.95
C ARG A 217 7.43 8.25 -8.84
N ARG A 218 8.65 8.18 -9.40
CA ARG A 218 9.49 6.96 -9.34
C ARG A 218 10.56 7.01 -8.24
N HIS A 219 10.80 8.20 -7.68
CA HIS A 219 11.89 8.45 -6.73
C HIS A 219 11.45 9.38 -5.59
N SER A 220 10.20 9.29 -5.13
CA SER A 220 9.83 9.91 -3.86
C SER A 220 10.66 9.26 -2.76
N ALA A 221 11.44 10.06 -2.03
CA ALA A 221 12.19 9.63 -0.86
C ALA A 221 11.26 8.95 0.15
N ILE A 222 11.77 7.95 0.89
CA ILE A 222 10.99 7.22 1.90
C ILE A 222 10.32 8.18 2.88
N GLU A 223 11.01 9.25 3.27
CA GLU A 223 10.47 10.29 4.13
C GLU A 223 9.18 10.93 3.59
N LEU A 224 9.15 11.33 2.32
CA LEU A 224 7.94 11.91 1.72
C LEU A 224 6.79 10.91 1.65
N LEU A 225 7.09 9.64 1.36
CA LEU A 225 6.09 8.57 1.37
C LEU A 225 5.53 8.35 2.78
N TYR A 226 6.41 8.36 3.79
CA TYR A 226 6.06 8.22 5.18
C TYR A 226 5.17 9.36 5.66
N GLN A 227 5.50 10.62 5.36
CA GLN A 227 4.68 11.77 5.75
C GLN A 227 3.26 11.70 5.17
N LYS A 228 3.14 11.32 3.89
CA LYS A 228 1.84 11.10 3.26
C LYS A 228 1.06 9.97 3.94
N GLN A 229 1.75 8.89 4.28
CA GLN A 229 1.16 7.73 4.93
C GLN A 229 0.71 8.03 6.37
N LEU A 230 1.47 8.83 7.11
CA LEU A 230 1.10 9.32 8.44
C LEU A 230 -0.17 10.17 8.40
N LEU A 231 -0.27 11.10 7.44
CA LEU A 231 -1.48 11.88 7.22
C LEU A 231 -2.68 11.00 6.84
N CYS A 232 -2.49 10.07 5.91
CA CYS A 232 -3.54 9.12 5.51
C CYS A 232 -4.06 8.31 6.70
N GLY A 233 -3.17 7.74 7.50
CA GLY A 233 -3.55 6.96 8.68
C GLY A 233 -4.16 7.79 9.80
N THR A 234 -3.85 9.09 9.87
CA THR A 234 -4.49 10.02 10.82
C THR A 234 -5.92 10.33 10.40
N ILE A 235 -6.13 10.63 9.12
CA ILE A 235 -7.46 10.92 8.55
C ILE A 235 -8.36 9.69 8.63
N SER A 236 -7.89 8.51 8.20
CA SER A 236 -8.71 7.30 8.12
C SER A 236 -9.24 6.81 9.47
N ARG A 237 -8.50 7.07 10.55
CA ARG A 237 -8.84 6.65 11.92
C ARG A 237 -9.59 7.70 12.73
N ASN A 238 -9.76 8.90 12.19
CA ASN A 238 -10.49 9.97 12.85
C ASN A 238 -11.71 10.34 11.99
N GLU A 239 -12.89 9.84 12.37
CA GLU A 239 -14.14 10.04 11.61
C GLU A 239 -14.43 11.53 11.34
N ARG A 240 -14.16 12.41 12.31
CA ARG A 240 -14.34 13.84 12.14
C ARG A 240 -13.39 14.41 11.08
N MET A 241 -12.13 14.01 11.09
CA MET A 241 -11.16 14.42 10.07
C MET A 241 -11.48 13.85 8.70
N LEU A 242 -11.91 12.58 8.61
CA LEU A 242 -12.34 11.97 7.36
C LEU A 242 -13.54 12.70 6.77
N ASN A 243 -14.57 12.98 7.57
CA ASN A 243 -15.74 13.72 7.13
C ASN A 243 -15.37 15.14 6.66
N ALA A 244 -14.50 15.82 7.41
CA ALA A 244 -13.99 17.13 7.04
C ALA A 244 -13.19 17.08 5.72
N GLU A 245 -12.35 16.06 5.54
CA GLU A 245 -11.53 15.91 4.34
C GLU A 245 -12.38 15.59 3.11
N VAL A 246 -13.38 14.70 3.24
CA VAL A 246 -14.36 14.43 2.17
C VAL A 246 -15.13 15.69 1.82
N ALA A 247 -15.61 16.45 2.80
CA ALA A 247 -16.34 17.69 2.54
C ALA A 247 -15.46 18.73 1.84
N ARG A 248 -14.24 18.95 2.33
CA ARG A 248 -13.23 19.84 1.72
C ARG A 248 -12.94 19.44 0.28
N ALA A 249 -12.73 18.14 0.08
CA ALA A 249 -12.45 17.55 -1.21
C ALA A 249 -13.55 17.81 -2.23
N VAL A 250 -14.79 17.42 -1.89
CA VAL A 250 -15.95 17.62 -2.78
C VAL A 250 -16.17 19.11 -3.07
N THR A 251 -16.07 19.96 -2.05
CA THR A 251 -16.26 21.41 -2.19
C THR A 251 -15.25 22.02 -3.17
N GLU A 252 -13.98 21.61 -3.08
CA GLU A 252 -12.92 22.12 -3.95
C GLU A 252 -13.13 21.73 -5.42
N LEU A 253 -13.51 20.48 -5.69
CA LEU A 253 -13.82 20.06 -7.08
C LEU A 253 -15.07 20.75 -7.61
N TYR A 254 -16.08 20.95 -6.78
CA TYR A 254 -17.26 21.71 -7.17
C TYR A 254 -16.93 23.15 -7.56
N ARG A 255 -16.06 23.82 -6.79
CA ARG A 255 -15.57 25.18 -7.12
C ARG A 255 -14.76 25.22 -8.42
N ARG A 256 -14.17 24.10 -8.85
CA ARG A 256 -13.50 23.94 -10.15
C ARG A 256 -14.43 23.62 -11.31
N GLY A 257 -15.75 23.57 -11.06
CA GLY A 257 -16.77 23.33 -12.07
C GLY A 257 -17.28 21.89 -12.17
N GLU A 258 -16.79 20.96 -11.33
CA GLU A 258 -17.34 19.60 -11.27
C GLU A 258 -18.64 19.59 -10.48
N SER A 259 -19.78 19.59 -11.17
CA SER A 259 -21.10 19.65 -10.53
C SER A 259 -21.71 18.28 -10.22
N ASP A 260 -21.04 17.17 -10.55
CA ASP A 260 -21.54 15.81 -10.35
C ASP A 260 -20.68 15.05 -9.33
N LEU A 261 -21.28 14.69 -8.19
CA LEU A 261 -20.61 13.93 -7.13
C LEU A 261 -20.07 12.58 -7.63
N GLY A 262 -20.78 11.93 -8.55
CA GLY A 262 -20.35 10.66 -9.15
C GLY A 262 -19.06 10.79 -9.97
N ARG A 263 -18.84 11.94 -10.61
CA ARG A 263 -17.56 12.28 -11.27
C ARG A 263 -16.48 12.60 -10.26
N ILE A 264 -16.80 13.40 -9.25
CA ILE A 264 -15.88 13.77 -8.15
C ILE A 264 -15.30 12.52 -7.48
N ILE A 265 -16.14 11.54 -7.19
CA ILE A 265 -15.72 10.32 -6.50
C ILE A 265 -15.36 9.17 -7.47
N GLN A 266 -15.25 9.42 -8.79
CA GLN A 266 -15.03 8.37 -9.78
C GLN A 266 -13.80 7.50 -9.46
N THR A 267 -12.75 8.10 -8.90
CA THR A 267 -11.52 7.41 -8.50
C THR A 267 -11.71 6.44 -7.34
N VAL A 268 -12.70 6.68 -6.47
CA VAL A 268 -13.00 5.85 -5.29
C VAL A 268 -14.28 5.03 -5.46
N ARG A 269 -15.07 5.28 -6.51
CA ARG A 269 -16.35 4.62 -6.77
C ARG A 269 -16.27 3.09 -6.84
N PRO A 270 -15.30 2.46 -7.55
CA PRO A 270 -15.18 1.00 -7.57
C PRO A 270 -15.01 0.38 -6.18
N LEU A 271 -14.56 1.19 -5.22
CA LEU A 271 -14.24 0.75 -3.87
C LEU A 271 -15.44 0.87 -2.92
N LEU A 272 -16.46 1.64 -3.29
CA LEU A 272 -17.67 1.76 -2.48
C LEU A 272 -18.47 0.46 -2.39
N GLU A 273 -18.28 -0.48 -3.31
CA GLU A 273 -18.88 -1.82 -3.27
C GLU A 273 -18.14 -2.75 -2.30
N ASP A 274 -16.86 -2.47 -2.00
CA ASP A 274 -16.05 -3.27 -1.11
C ASP A 274 -16.52 -3.05 0.35
N PRO A 275 -16.94 -4.10 1.08
CA PRO A 275 -17.32 -3.98 2.49
C PRO A 275 -16.22 -3.36 3.37
N ARG A 276 -14.96 -3.54 2.97
CA ARG A 276 -13.78 -3.00 3.68
C ARG A 276 -13.66 -1.48 3.57
N ALA A 277 -14.35 -0.86 2.61
CA ALA A 277 -14.42 0.59 2.45
C ALA A 277 -15.65 1.22 3.14
N ALA A 278 -16.28 0.51 4.09
CA ALA A 278 -17.47 1.00 4.79
C ALA A 278 -17.26 2.37 5.48
N PHE A 279 -16.05 2.65 5.97
CA PHE A 279 -15.72 3.95 6.58
C PHE A 279 -15.86 5.11 5.58
N LEU A 280 -15.44 4.92 4.32
CA LEU A 280 -15.58 5.93 3.27
C LEU A 280 -17.04 6.09 2.85
N ARG A 281 -17.78 4.99 2.77
CA ARG A 281 -19.23 5.01 2.50
C ARG A 281 -19.95 5.85 3.55
N LYS A 282 -19.65 5.62 4.84
CA LYS A 282 -20.19 6.42 5.96
C LYS A 282 -19.83 7.90 5.84
N ALA A 283 -18.59 8.22 5.50
CA ALA A 283 -18.17 9.61 5.32
C ALA A 283 -18.91 10.32 4.17
N LEU A 284 -19.11 9.63 3.05
CA LEU A 284 -19.90 10.16 1.92
C LEU A 284 -21.39 10.31 2.26
N GLN A 285 -21.97 9.34 2.99
CA GLN A 285 -23.34 9.46 3.50
C GLN A 285 -23.47 10.67 4.43
N ALA A 286 -22.53 10.84 5.36
CA ALA A 286 -22.49 11.97 6.27
C ALA A 286 -22.41 13.29 5.49
N PHE A 287 -21.51 13.38 4.51
CA PHE A 287 -21.38 14.54 3.63
C PHE A 287 -22.69 14.86 2.90
N ILE A 288 -23.39 13.89 2.32
CA ILE A 288 -24.68 14.13 1.64
C ILE A 288 -25.73 14.66 2.62
N LEU A 289 -25.79 14.09 3.82
CA LEU A 289 -26.76 14.47 4.85
C LEU A 289 -26.48 15.85 5.45
N SER A 290 -25.21 16.23 5.57
CA SER A 290 -24.75 17.51 6.10
C SER A 290 -24.20 18.45 5.02
N CYS A 291 -24.61 18.26 3.76
CA CYS A 291 -24.08 19.01 2.62
C CYS A 291 -24.29 20.53 2.86
N PRO A 292 -23.24 21.37 2.80
CA PRO A 292 -23.37 22.80 3.05
C PRO A 292 -24.28 23.47 1.99
N PRO A 293 -25.04 24.54 2.33
CA PRO A 293 -26.00 25.16 1.41
C PRO A 293 -25.39 25.63 0.08
N GLU A 294 -24.13 26.06 0.09
CA GLU A 294 -23.38 26.45 -1.13
C GLU A 294 -23.24 25.31 -2.16
N LEU A 295 -23.45 24.06 -1.74
CA LEU A 295 -23.42 22.85 -2.56
C LEU A 295 -24.81 22.27 -2.81
N ASP A 296 -25.91 22.98 -2.52
CA ASP A 296 -27.27 22.44 -2.73
C ASP A 296 -27.54 22.05 -4.20
N GLN A 297 -26.82 22.66 -5.16
CA GLN A 297 -26.90 22.37 -6.59
C GLN A 297 -25.96 21.24 -7.05
N LEU A 298 -25.09 20.71 -6.18
CA LEU A 298 -24.27 19.55 -6.48
C LEU A 298 -25.19 18.37 -6.87
N ARG A 299 -24.98 17.81 -8.05
CA ARG A 299 -25.76 16.69 -8.55
C ARG A 299 -25.25 15.39 -7.94
N VAL A 300 -26.16 14.60 -7.40
CA VAL A 300 -25.91 13.26 -6.88
C VAL A 300 -26.65 12.26 -7.77
N GLY A 301 -25.91 11.37 -8.42
CA GLY A 301 -26.50 10.32 -9.24
C GLY A 301 -27.39 9.39 -8.41
N VAL A 302 -28.59 9.08 -8.89
CA VAL A 302 -29.55 8.24 -8.15
C VAL A 302 -28.97 6.85 -7.84
N ARG A 303 -28.29 6.22 -8.81
CA ARG A 303 -27.58 4.94 -8.58
C ARG A 303 -26.49 5.03 -7.52
N LEU A 304 -25.86 6.20 -7.39
CA LEU A 304 -24.87 6.42 -6.33
C LEU A 304 -25.55 6.50 -4.97
N LEU A 305 -26.73 7.14 -4.86
CA LEU A 305 -27.52 7.12 -3.62
C LEU A 305 -27.90 5.69 -3.23
N GLU A 306 -28.42 4.91 -4.18
CA GLU A 306 -28.77 3.50 -3.96
C GLU A 306 -27.57 2.71 -3.45
N GLN A 307 -26.41 2.88 -4.09
CA GLN A 307 -25.16 2.22 -3.69
C GLN A 307 -24.69 2.66 -2.29
N LEU A 308 -24.71 3.97 -2.00
CA LEU A 308 -24.26 4.50 -0.72
C LEU A 308 -25.16 4.07 0.42
N PHE A 309 -26.48 4.08 0.23
CA PHE A 309 -27.46 3.76 1.27
C PHE A 309 -27.97 2.32 1.23
N CYS A 310 -27.35 1.45 0.41
CA CYS A 310 -27.69 0.04 0.27
C CYS A 310 -29.18 -0.19 -0.06
N ALA A 311 -29.77 0.67 -0.89
CA ALA A 311 -31.15 0.56 -1.33
C ALA A 311 -31.27 -0.28 -2.61
N GLU A 312 -32.45 -0.86 -2.84
CA GLU A 312 -32.75 -1.57 -4.08
C GLU A 312 -32.69 -0.64 -5.29
N LYS A 313 -32.33 -1.21 -6.45
CA LYS A 313 -32.27 -0.46 -7.69
C LYS A 313 -33.64 0.11 -8.05
N GLY A 314 -33.69 1.40 -8.31
CA GLY A 314 -34.92 2.15 -8.62
C GLY A 314 -35.63 2.71 -7.39
N TYR A 315 -35.22 2.35 -6.17
CA TYR A 315 -35.89 2.79 -4.94
C TYR A 315 -35.85 4.32 -4.78
N TYR A 316 -34.66 4.92 -4.87
CA TYR A 316 -34.53 6.37 -4.75
C TYR A 316 -35.13 7.11 -5.96
N GLU A 317 -35.12 6.49 -7.15
CA GLU A 317 -35.76 7.07 -8.33
C GLU A 317 -37.28 7.18 -8.12
N ALA A 318 -37.92 6.09 -7.69
CA ALA A 318 -39.35 6.07 -7.38
C ALA A 318 -39.70 7.08 -6.28
N LEU A 319 -38.93 7.08 -5.17
CA LEU A 319 -39.13 8.00 -4.06
C LEU A 319 -39.03 9.47 -4.50
N LEU A 320 -38.05 9.80 -5.33
CA LEU A 320 -37.88 11.16 -5.84
C LEU A 320 -39.04 11.55 -6.78
N ARG A 321 -39.49 10.66 -7.67
CA ARG A 321 -40.60 10.91 -8.59
C ARG A 321 -41.94 11.10 -7.88
N THR A 322 -42.15 10.41 -6.75
CA THR A 322 -43.38 10.54 -5.96
C THR A 322 -43.45 11.85 -5.17
N ASN A 323 -42.30 12.37 -4.71
CA ASN A 323 -42.26 13.51 -3.79
C ASN A 323 -41.82 14.83 -4.43
N PHE A 324 -41.25 14.81 -5.64
CA PHE A 324 -40.69 15.99 -6.31
C PHE A 324 -41.06 16.01 -7.80
N SER A 325 -41.04 17.20 -8.42
CA SER A 325 -41.32 17.36 -9.85
C SER A 325 -40.33 16.57 -10.71
N SER A 326 -40.83 15.96 -11.80
CA SER A 326 -40.03 15.20 -12.77
C SER A 326 -38.87 16.00 -13.35
N ASP A 327 -39.04 17.31 -13.49
CA ASP A 327 -38.02 18.22 -14.05
C ASP A 327 -36.83 18.44 -13.10
N MET A 328 -36.94 17.98 -11.86
CA MET A 328 -35.82 18.01 -10.91
C MET A 328 -34.97 16.73 -10.94
N ILE A 329 -35.44 15.71 -11.66
CA ILE A 329 -34.79 14.40 -11.84
C ILE A 329 -34.25 14.32 -13.26
N ILE A 330 -33.39 15.26 -13.63
CA ILE A 330 -32.75 15.30 -14.96
C ILE A 330 -31.35 14.67 -14.88
N ALA A 331 -30.97 13.92 -15.91
CA ALA A 331 -29.58 13.48 -16.07
C ALA A 331 -28.63 14.71 -16.06
N PRO A 332 -27.55 14.71 -15.26
CA PRO A 332 -26.85 13.54 -14.73
C PRO A 332 -27.22 13.10 -13.29
N GLY A 333 -28.15 13.76 -12.60
CA GLY A 333 -28.51 13.40 -11.22
C GLY A 333 -29.47 14.37 -10.52
N THR A 334 -29.80 14.11 -9.25
CA THR A 334 -30.66 14.98 -8.44
C THR A 334 -29.82 15.98 -7.63
N PRO A 335 -30.26 17.24 -7.42
CA PRO A 335 -29.56 18.17 -6.54
C PRO A 335 -29.41 17.61 -5.12
N ALA A 336 -28.28 17.92 -4.45
CA ALA A 336 -27.95 17.41 -3.13
C ALA A 336 -29.02 17.74 -2.08
N ILE A 337 -29.68 18.91 -2.19
CA ILE A 337 -30.80 19.27 -1.33
C ILE A 337 -31.97 18.29 -1.42
N LEU A 338 -32.32 17.83 -2.62
CA LEU A 338 -33.41 16.87 -2.82
C LEU A 338 -33.00 15.47 -2.39
N ALA A 339 -31.77 15.06 -2.67
CA ALA A 339 -31.21 13.81 -2.16
C ALA A 339 -31.31 13.76 -0.62
N ARG A 340 -30.90 14.84 0.06
CA ARG A 340 -30.99 14.98 1.52
C ARG A 340 -32.42 14.89 2.02
N SER A 341 -33.37 15.58 1.37
CA SER A 341 -34.78 15.51 1.73
C SER A 341 -35.36 14.11 1.56
N ALA A 342 -35.06 13.44 0.44
CA ALA A 342 -35.49 12.06 0.19
C ALA A 342 -34.95 11.09 1.25
N ILE A 343 -33.68 11.24 1.67
CA ILE A 343 -33.11 10.38 2.72
C ILE A 343 -33.76 10.64 4.08
N LYS A 344 -34.10 11.90 4.40
CA LYS A 344 -34.79 12.24 5.65
C LYS A 344 -36.18 11.61 5.73
N LEU A 345 -36.93 11.56 4.62
CA LEU A 345 -38.25 10.93 4.55
C LEU A 345 -38.24 9.41 4.87
N ILE A 346 -37.09 8.73 4.67
CA ILE A 346 -36.94 7.31 4.99
C ILE A 346 -36.69 7.09 6.50
N LYS A 347 -36.06 8.07 7.14
CA LYS A 347 -35.66 7.99 8.56
C LYS A 347 -36.75 8.46 9.52
N SER A 348 -37.70 9.25 9.03
CA SER A 348 -38.94 9.63 9.72
C SER A 348 -39.97 8.53 9.59
#